data_AF-A0A2V5PIY4-F1
#
_entry.id   AF-A0A2V5PIY4-F1
#
_cell.length_a   1.000
_cell.length_b   1.000
_cell.length_c   1.000
_cell.angle_alpha   90.00
_cell.angle_beta   90.00
_cell.angle_gamma   90.00
#
_symmetry.space_group_name_H-M   'P 1'
#
loop_
_entity.id
_entity.type
_entity.pdbx_description
1 polymer ?
#
loop_
_entity_poly.entity_id
_entity_poly.type
_entity_poly.pdbx_seq_one_letter_code
_entity_poly.pdbx_strand_id
1 'polypeptide(L)'
;MLPRTALVILGLLAATLLAMAGSEDPFQLWRAQMAAGKACMESLTGEDILEWIERTKTLLLEYEPGARGIGVYGTDKKPVPPELAELKIIRIDVFEDHVNYVWMGGMDHTYLEVKRLSNGTFRFTARYDEAESKVIWPRE
;
A
#
# COMPACT_ATOMS: atom_id res chain seq x y z
N MET A 1 41.62 -32.40 25.14
CA MET A 1 40.23 -32.83 25.29
C MET A 1 39.42 -31.64 25.78
N LEU A 2 38.47 -31.13 24.98
CA LEU A 2 37.60 -30.04 25.41
C LEU A 2 36.65 -30.56 26.51
N PRO A 3 36.47 -29.84 27.63
CA PRO A 3 35.53 -30.25 28.66
C PRO A 3 34.11 -30.25 28.09
N ARG A 4 33.31 -31.24 28.48
CA ARG A 4 31.94 -31.45 27.97
C ARG A 4 31.07 -30.18 28.08
N THR A 5 31.32 -29.34 29.08
CA THR A 5 30.67 -28.05 29.29
C THR A 5 30.97 -27.04 28.18
N ALA A 6 32.20 -26.98 27.65
CA ALA A 6 32.56 -26.10 26.54
C ALA A 6 31.87 -26.51 25.23
N LEU A 7 31.68 -27.81 25.01
CA LEU A 7 30.94 -28.37 23.88
C LEU A 7 29.45 -28.02 23.93
N VAL A 8 28.85 -28.05 25.12
CA VAL A 8 27.45 -27.65 25.32
C VAL A 8 27.25 -26.15 25.09
N ILE A 9 28.15 -25.31 25.58
CA ILE A 9 28.10 -23.86 25.39
C ILE A 9 28.26 -23.49 23.91
N LEU A 10 29.23 -24.10 23.21
CA LEU A 10 29.44 -23.88 21.78
C LEU A 10 28.23 -24.36 20.95
N GLY A 11 27.63 -25.50 21.32
CA GLY A 11 26.42 -26.01 20.67
C GLY A 11 25.22 -25.07 20.85
N LEU A 12 25.03 -24.53 22.05
CA LEU A 12 23.98 -23.54 22.34
C LEU A 12 24.19 -22.24 21.55
N LEU A 13 25.42 -21.73 21.52
CA LEU A 13 25.79 -20.53 20.76
C LEU A 13 25.57 -20.70 19.24
N ALA A 14 25.98 -21.85 18.70
CA ALA A 14 25.77 -22.17 17.28
C ALA A 14 24.26 -22.29 16.95
N ALA A 15 23.48 -22.91 17.84
CA ALA A 15 22.03 -23.02 17.67
C ALA A 15 21.32 -21.66 17.74
N THR A 16 21.79 -20.74 18.61
CA THR A 16 21.24 -19.37 18.67
C THR A 16 21.59 -18.56 17.42
N LEU A 17 22.83 -18.66 16.94
CA LEU A 17 23.26 -17.98 15.71
C LEU A 17 22.51 -18.51 14.48
N LEU A 18 22.24 -19.81 14.41
CA LEU A 18 21.43 -20.42 13.34
C LEU A 18 19.95 -19.99 13.41
N ALA A 19 19.38 -19.88 14.61
CA ALA A 19 18.01 -19.38 14.78
C ALA A 19 17.88 -17.89 14.38
N MET A 20 18.90 -17.09 14.66
CA MET A 20 18.97 -15.68 14.25
C MET A 20 19.25 -15.51 12.75
N ALA A 21 19.95 -16.45 12.11
CA ALA A 21 20.16 -16.47 10.66
C ALA A 21 18.91 -16.93 9.88
N GLY A 22 17.99 -17.63 10.55
CA GLY A 22 16.72 -18.10 10.00
C GLY A 22 15.52 -17.19 10.28
N SER A 23 15.71 -16.03 10.92
CA SER A 23 14.61 -15.08 11.09
C SER A 23 14.27 -14.51 9.71
N GLU A 24 13.07 -14.86 9.22
CA GLU A 24 12.45 -14.19 8.07
C GLU A 24 12.60 -12.68 8.27
N ASP A 25 13.03 -11.98 7.22
CA ASP A 25 13.24 -10.55 7.29
C ASP A 25 11.96 -9.90 7.85
N PRO A 26 12.03 -9.16 8.97
CA PRO A 26 10.83 -8.61 9.61
C PRO A 26 10.08 -7.63 8.70
N PHE A 27 10.72 -7.16 7.63
CA PHE A 27 10.15 -6.30 6.60
C PHE A 27 9.75 -7.04 5.32
N GLN A 28 9.77 -8.38 5.28
CA GLN A 28 9.39 -9.15 4.09
C GLN A 28 7.93 -8.91 3.70
N LEU A 29 7.00 -8.97 4.66
CA LEU A 29 5.59 -8.67 4.41
C LEU A 29 5.42 -7.22 3.95
N TRP A 30 6.15 -6.30 4.57
CA TRP A 30 6.17 -4.88 4.21
C TRP A 30 6.57 -4.67 2.75
N ARG A 31 7.69 -5.26 2.33
CA ARG A 31 8.19 -5.15 0.95
C ARG A 31 7.28 -5.87 -0.06
N ALA A 32 6.71 -7.02 0.30
CA ALA A 32 5.75 -7.72 -0.55
C ALA A 32 4.51 -6.86 -0.82
N GLN A 33 4.05 -6.16 0.20
CA GLN A 33 2.90 -5.26 0.14
C GLN A 33 3.18 -4.04 -0.76
N MET A 34 4.33 -3.38 -0.58
CA MET A 34 4.76 -2.28 -1.46
C MET A 34 4.95 -2.75 -2.92
N ALA A 35 5.55 -3.93 -3.11
CA ALA A 35 5.77 -4.50 -4.44
C ALA A 35 4.44 -4.80 -5.16
N ALA A 36 3.43 -5.30 -4.44
CA ALA A 36 2.09 -5.51 -4.99
C ALA A 36 1.46 -4.19 -5.46
N GLY A 37 1.60 -3.12 -4.66
CA GLY A 37 1.12 -1.79 -5.03
C GLY A 37 1.82 -1.22 -6.26
N LYS A 38 3.15 -1.30 -6.30
CA LYS A 38 3.94 -0.89 -7.46
C LYS A 38 3.52 -1.64 -8.72
N ALA A 39 3.43 -2.96 -8.65
CA ALA A 39 3.03 -3.79 -9.78
C ALA A 39 1.63 -3.43 -10.30
N CYS A 40 0.66 -3.21 -9.40
CA CYS A 40 -0.69 -2.81 -9.77
C CYS A 40 -0.72 -1.45 -10.49
N MET A 41 -0.01 -0.44 -9.95
CA MET A 41 0.03 0.90 -10.55
C MET A 41 0.73 0.93 -11.90
N GLU A 42 1.80 0.15 -12.05
CA GLU A 42 2.54 0.03 -13.31
C GLU A 42 1.76 -0.73 -14.40
N SER A 43 0.85 -1.62 -14.01
CA SER A 43 0.05 -2.40 -14.95
C SER A 43 -1.17 -1.67 -15.50
N LEU A 44 -1.53 -0.50 -14.96
CA LEU A 44 -2.77 0.20 -15.34
C LEU A 44 -2.79 0.59 -16.83
N THR A 45 -3.79 0.07 -17.53
CA THR A 45 -4.12 0.37 -18.92
C THR A 45 -5.12 1.53 -19.00
N GLY A 46 -5.34 2.08 -20.20
CA GLY A 46 -6.34 3.13 -20.40
C GLY A 46 -7.77 2.70 -20.05
N GLU A 47 -8.10 1.42 -20.23
CA GLU A 47 -9.41 0.86 -19.83
C GLU A 47 -9.54 0.81 -18.31
N ASP A 48 -8.50 0.34 -17.61
CA ASP A 48 -8.48 0.30 -16.14
C ASP A 48 -8.67 1.71 -15.56
N ILE A 49 -8.02 2.72 -16.15
CA ILE A 49 -8.12 4.12 -15.72
C ILE A 49 -9.59 4.60 -15.69
N LEU A 50 -10.42 4.20 -16.65
CA LEU A 50 -11.83 4.58 -16.66
C LEU A 50 -12.59 3.95 -15.50
N GLU A 51 -12.33 2.68 -15.19
CA GLU A 51 -12.94 2.01 -14.04
C GLU A 51 -12.55 2.68 -12.72
N TRP A 52 -11.26 3.01 -12.57
CA TRP A 52 -10.77 3.74 -11.40
C TRP A 52 -11.37 5.15 -11.28
N ILE A 53 -11.63 5.84 -12.40
CA ILE A 53 -12.32 7.13 -12.41
C ILE A 53 -13.76 6.98 -11.89
N GLU A 54 -14.53 6.03 -12.42
CA GLU A 54 -15.94 5.84 -12.00
C GLU A 54 -16.05 5.43 -10.53
N ARG A 55 -15.14 4.56 -10.08
CA ARG A 55 -15.00 4.21 -8.65
C ARG A 55 -14.69 5.43 -7.80
N THR A 56 -13.73 6.25 -8.23
CA THR A 56 -13.34 7.47 -7.51
C THR A 56 -14.47 8.50 -7.46
N LYS A 57 -15.21 8.70 -8.56
CA LYS A 57 -16.41 9.54 -8.58
C LYS A 57 -17.43 9.07 -7.55
N THR A 58 -17.70 7.78 -7.50
CA THR A 58 -18.65 7.18 -6.55
C THR A 58 -18.23 7.45 -5.10
N LEU A 59 -16.95 7.24 -4.79
CA LEU A 59 -16.40 7.52 -3.47
C LEU A 59 -16.46 9.02 -3.12
N LEU A 60 -16.11 9.90 -4.06
CA LEU A 60 -16.17 11.36 -3.84
C LEU A 60 -17.61 11.89 -3.70
N LEU A 61 -18.62 11.22 -4.26
CA LEU A 61 -20.03 11.59 -4.09
C LEU A 61 -20.58 11.23 -2.71
N GLU A 62 -20.03 10.18 -2.08
CA GLU A 62 -20.45 9.78 -0.72
C GLU A 62 -20.06 10.83 0.33
N TYR A 63 -19.02 11.63 0.08
CA TYR A 63 -18.53 12.65 0.99
C TYR A 63 -18.74 14.04 0.37
N GLU A 64 -19.78 14.76 0.79
CA GLU A 64 -20.08 16.08 0.24
C GLU A 64 -18.94 17.10 0.46
N PRO A 65 -18.69 18.02 -0.50
CA PRO A 65 -17.74 19.11 -0.32
C PRO A 65 -18.08 19.94 0.92
N GLY A 66 -17.12 20.06 1.86
CA GLY A 66 -17.30 20.78 3.12
C GLY A 66 -17.55 19.90 4.35
N ALA A 67 -17.75 18.59 4.20
CA ALA A 67 -17.71 17.66 5.32
C ALA A 67 -16.26 17.48 5.83
N ARG A 68 -15.96 17.94 7.06
CA ARG A 68 -14.66 17.66 7.70
C ARG A 68 -14.56 16.18 8.06
N GLY A 69 -13.65 15.45 7.40
CA GLY A 69 -13.37 14.03 7.65
C GLY A 69 -13.94 13.17 6.53
N ILE A 70 -13.26 13.05 5.39
CA ILE A 70 -12.08 12.21 5.13
C ILE A 70 -12.40 10.72 5.35
N GLY A 71 -13.18 10.11 4.46
CA GLY A 71 -13.62 8.73 4.58
C GLY A 71 -12.46 7.74 4.62
N VAL A 72 -12.50 6.76 5.52
CA VAL A 72 -11.49 5.68 5.56
C VAL A 72 -12.18 4.32 5.46
N TYR A 73 -11.83 3.58 4.41
CA TYR A 73 -12.10 2.14 4.31
C TYR A 73 -10.87 1.36 4.78
N GLY A 74 -11.04 0.13 5.26
CA GLY A 74 -9.97 -0.64 5.90
C GLY A 74 -10.02 -0.57 7.43
N THR A 75 -11.19 -0.27 7.97
CA THR A 75 -11.49 -0.39 9.41
C THR A 75 -12.59 -1.42 9.62
N ASP A 76 -12.75 -1.93 10.84
CA ASP A 76 -13.79 -2.93 11.16
C ASP A 76 -15.21 -2.47 10.81
N LYS A 77 -15.47 -1.15 10.82
CA LYS A 77 -16.78 -0.56 10.50
C LYS A 77 -17.00 -0.34 9.01
N LYS A 78 -15.93 -0.19 8.24
CA LYS A 78 -15.96 0.05 6.79
C LYS A 78 -14.79 -0.72 6.16
N PRO A 79 -14.95 -2.02 5.88
CA PRO A 79 -13.87 -2.82 5.30
C PRO A 79 -13.58 -2.36 3.86
N VAL A 80 -12.36 -2.65 3.37
CA VAL A 80 -12.05 -2.46 1.95
C VAL A 80 -12.96 -3.40 1.12
N PRO A 81 -13.60 -2.91 0.04
CA PRO A 81 -14.37 -3.76 -0.85
C PRO A 81 -13.57 -4.98 -1.32
N PRO A 82 -14.16 -6.19 -1.40
CA PRO A 82 -13.43 -7.43 -1.67
C PRO A 82 -12.56 -7.36 -2.92
N GLU A 83 -13.06 -6.77 -3.99
CA GLU A 83 -12.35 -6.61 -5.27
C GLU A 83 -11.09 -5.74 -5.14
N LEU A 84 -11.08 -4.77 -4.23
CA LEU A 84 -9.91 -3.94 -3.95
C LEU A 84 -8.96 -4.64 -2.96
N ALA A 85 -9.49 -5.42 -2.03
CA ALA A 85 -8.69 -6.23 -1.11
C ALA A 85 -7.93 -7.35 -1.86
N GLU A 86 -8.49 -7.89 -2.95
CA GLU A 86 -7.80 -8.83 -3.84
C GLU A 86 -6.57 -8.22 -4.49
N LEU A 87 -6.62 -6.93 -4.82
CA LEU A 87 -5.48 -6.13 -5.28
C LEU A 87 -4.48 -5.83 -4.16
N LYS A 88 -4.71 -6.31 -2.94
CA LYS A 88 -3.93 -6.04 -1.72
C LYS A 88 -4.08 -4.62 -1.18
N ILE A 89 -5.08 -3.85 -1.58
CA ILE A 89 -5.34 -2.55 -0.96
C ILE A 89 -5.80 -2.78 0.49
N ILE A 90 -5.12 -2.15 1.44
CA ILE A 90 -5.40 -2.29 2.88
C ILE A 90 -6.26 -1.15 3.41
N ARG A 91 -6.28 -0.01 2.69
CA ARG A 91 -6.99 1.19 3.12
C ARG A 91 -7.37 2.05 1.92
N ILE A 92 -8.49 2.77 2.03
CA ILE A 92 -8.89 3.78 1.06
C ILE A 92 -9.13 5.06 1.84
N ASP A 93 -8.34 6.09 1.54
CA ASP A 93 -8.47 7.40 2.17
C ASP A 93 -9.14 8.36 1.18
N VAL A 94 -10.36 8.79 1.47
CA VAL A 94 -11.16 9.68 0.62
C VAL A 94 -11.02 11.10 1.14
N PHE A 95 -10.64 12.04 0.28
CA PHE A 95 -10.52 13.47 0.59
C PHE A 95 -11.50 14.27 -0.27
N GLU A 96 -11.52 15.59 -0.13
CA GLU A 96 -12.45 16.48 -0.86
C GLU A 96 -12.33 16.38 -2.38
N ASP A 97 -11.10 16.27 -2.89
CA ASP A 97 -10.80 16.31 -4.32
C ASP A 97 -10.04 15.06 -4.82
N HIS A 98 -9.73 14.10 -3.96
CA HIS A 98 -8.98 12.92 -4.34
C HIS A 98 -9.27 11.70 -3.47
N VAL A 99 -8.92 10.52 -3.99
CA VAL A 99 -8.96 9.26 -3.26
C VAL A 99 -7.58 8.63 -3.32
N ASN A 100 -7.07 8.17 -2.18
CA ASN A 100 -5.84 7.37 -2.10
C ASN A 100 -6.21 5.91 -1.87
N TYR A 101 -5.75 5.05 -2.78
CA TYR A 101 -5.83 3.60 -2.63
C TYR A 101 -4.50 3.10 -2.10
N VAL A 102 -4.49 2.63 -0.86
CA VAL A 102 -3.26 2.46 -0.07
C VAL A 102 -2.90 0.98 0.04
N TRP A 103 -1.69 0.65 -0.40
CA TRP A 103 -1.05 -0.65 -0.14
C TRP A 103 -0.24 -0.60 1.13
N MET A 104 0.46 0.50 1.38
CA MET A 104 1.27 0.71 2.59
C MET A 104 1.16 2.15 3.05
N GLY A 105 1.06 2.37 4.36
CA GLY A 105 1.10 3.71 4.95
C GLY A 105 2.10 3.76 6.11
N GLY A 106 2.32 4.96 6.64
CA GLY A 106 3.36 5.21 7.63
C GLY A 106 4.47 6.07 7.02
N MET A 107 5.72 5.84 7.44
CA MET A 107 6.90 6.49 6.84
C MET A 107 7.01 6.06 5.37
N ASP A 108 7.33 4.79 5.08
CA ASP A 108 7.18 4.29 3.71
C ASP A 108 5.71 4.13 3.33
N HIS A 109 5.29 4.78 2.26
CA HIS A 109 3.91 4.75 1.79
C HIS A 109 3.83 4.45 0.31
N THR A 110 3.02 3.44 -0.02
CA THR A 110 2.72 3.04 -1.39
C THR A 110 1.23 3.20 -1.62
N TYR A 111 0.85 4.14 -2.48
CA TYR A 111 -0.55 4.38 -2.81
C TYR A 111 -0.73 4.99 -4.21
N LEU A 112 -1.92 4.74 -4.75
CA LEU A 112 -2.41 5.42 -5.94
C LEU A 112 -3.29 6.59 -5.53
N GLU A 113 -2.88 7.81 -5.86
CA GLU A 113 -3.68 9.02 -5.70
C GLU A 113 -4.47 9.27 -6.99
N VAL A 114 -5.81 9.26 -6.90
CA VAL A 114 -6.70 9.62 -8.01
C VAL A 114 -7.37 10.94 -7.68
N LYS A 115 -6.89 12.02 -8.31
CA LYS A 115 -7.30 13.39 -8.03
C LYS A 115 -8.20 13.97 -9.10
N ARG A 116 -9.37 14.48 -8.70
CA ARG A 116 -10.26 15.30 -9.54
C ARG A 116 -9.70 16.71 -9.64
N LEU A 117 -9.40 17.15 -10.85
CA LEU A 117 -8.93 18.50 -11.17
C LEU A 117 -10.11 19.48 -11.27
N SER A 118 -9.81 20.78 -11.20
CA SER A 118 -10.82 21.85 -11.25
C SER A 118 -11.62 21.90 -12.57
N ASN A 119 -11.07 21.38 -13.66
CA ASN A 119 -11.74 21.23 -14.95
C ASN A 119 -12.60 19.95 -15.05
N GLY A 120 -12.72 19.17 -13.96
CA GLY A 120 -13.49 17.93 -13.90
C GLY A 120 -12.77 16.69 -14.44
N THR A 121 -11.54 16.82 -14.95
CA THR A 121 -10.73 15.66 -15.36
C THR A 121 -10.01 15.03 -14.17
N PHE A 122 -9.38 13.88 -14.38
CA PHE A 122 -8.68 13.14 -13.33
C PHE A 122 -7.18 13.00 -13.63
N ARG A 123 -6.38 13.09 -12.57
CA ARG A 123 -4.95 12.78 -12.57
C ARG A 123 -4.70 11.57 -11.69
N PHE A 124 -3.84 10.67 -12.15
CA PHE A 124 -3.39 9.52 -11.41
C PHE A 124 -1.91 9.70 -11.07
N THR A 125 -1.60 9.71 -9.79
CA THR A 125 -0.23 9.78 -9.29
C THR A 125 0.08 8.47 -8.57
N ALA A 126 0.99 7.68 -9.12
CA ALA A 126 1.57 6.54 -8.43
C ALA A 126 2.60 7.05 -7.42
N ARG A 127 2.46 6.67 -6.15
CA ARG A 127 3.46 6.92 -5.11
C ARG A 127 4.00 5.59 -4.64
N TYR A 128 5.29 5.36 -4.87
CA TYR A 128 5.91 4.07 -4.57
C TYR A 128 6.51 4.06 -3.15
N ASP A 129 7.07 5.19 -2.72
CA ASP A 129 7.58 5.44 -1.37
C ASP A 129 7.60 6.96 -1.08
N GLU A 130 8.31 7.38 -0.01
CA GLU A 130 8.44 8.81 0.36
C GLU A 130 9.15 9.67 -0.70
N ALA A 131 10.02 9.07 -1.52
CA ALA A 131 10.89 9.76 -2.47
C ALA A 131 10.43 9.61 -3.93
N GLU A 132 9.81 8.48 -4.27
CA GLU A 132 9.48 8.11 -5.64
C GLU A 132 7.97 8.25 -5.90
N SER A 133 7.62 9.16 -6.82
CA SER A 133 6.27 9.27 -7.36
C SER A 133 6.28 9.61 -8.85
N LYS A 134 5.20 9.25 -9.54
CA LYS A 134 5.06 9.45 -10.98
C LYS A 134 3.60 9.72 -11.35
N VAL A 135 3.36 10.72 -12.18
CA VAL A 135 2.06 10.87 -12.85
C VAL A 135 1.96 9.79 -13.94
N ILE A 136 0.99 8.90 -13.81
CA ILE A 136 0.76 7.78 -14.74
C ILE A 136 -0.43 8.03 -15.67
N TRP A 137 -1.27 9.02 -15.35
CA TRP A 137 -2.35 9.50 -16.22
C TRP A 137 -2.69 10.98 -15.97
N PRO A 138 -2.95 11.80 -17.01
CA PRO A 138 -2.77 11.48 -18.43
C PRO A 138 -1.30 11.18 -18.76
N ARG A 139 -1.06 10.27 -19.71
CA ARG A 139 0.30 9.99 -20.19
C ARG A 139 0.74 11.13 -21.10
N GLU A 140 1.92 11.69 -20.83
CA GLU A 140 2.60 12.60 -21.75
C GLU A 140 3.12 11.87 -22.99
#